data_AF-A0A529CET2-F1
#
_entry.id   AF-A0A529CET2-F1
#
_cell.length_a   1.000
_cell.length_b   1.000
_cell.length_c   1.000
_cell.angle_alpha   90.00
_cell.angle_beta   90.00
_cell.angle_gamma   90.00
#
_symmetry.space_group_name_H-M   'P 1'
#
loop_
_entity.id
_entity.type
_entity.pdbx_description
1 polymer ?
#
loop_
_entity_poly.entity_id
_entity_poly.type
_entity_poly.pdbx_seq_one_letter_code
_entity_poly.pdbx_strand_id
1 'polypeptide(L)'
;MSAAPNIRLHSARPPLDARPLEKRVGLIILATDHTSEPDFQRMVASDRIGVYVARIPYANPTTPENLRKMQPSLTAGAALILPDE
;
A
#
# COMPACT_ATOMS: atom_id res chain seq x y z
N MET A 1 9.14 -37.53 11.55
CA MET A 1 9.10 -36.77 10.29
C MET A 1 7.67 -36.83 9.79
N SER A 2 6.95 -35.71 9.68
CA SER A 2 5.57 -35.71 9.19
C SER A 2 5.57 -35.94 7.68
N ALA A 3 4.66 -36.78 7.18
CA ALA A 3 4.47 -36.97 5.75
C ALA A 3 4.07 -35.63 5.11
N ALA A 4 4.63 -35.34 3.93
CA ALA A 4 4.29 -34.14 3.18
C ALA A 4 2.84 -34.23 2.64
N PRO A 5 2.12 -33.10 2.53
CA PRO A 5 0.76 -33.09 2.01
C PRO A 5 0.73 -33.53 0.53
N ASN A 6 -0.35 -34.23 0.15
CA ASN A 6 -0.59 -34.62 -1.24
C ASN A 6 -1.07 -33.40 -2.04
N ILE A 7 -0.24 -32.88 -2.94
CA ILE A 7 -0.56 -31.72 -3.80
C ILE A 7 -1.03 -32.23 -5.16
N ARG A 8 -2.16 -31.73 -5.66
CA ARG A 8 -2.73 -32.07 -6.98
C ARG A 8 -3.06 -30.82 -7.77
N LEU A 9 -2.83 -30.86 -9.08
CA LEU A 9 -3.20 -29.78 -10.00
C LEU A 9 -4.67 -29.93 -10.41
N HIS A 10 -5.46 -28.87 -10.24
CA HIS A 10 -6.83 -28.83 -10.72
C HIS A 10 -6.85 -28.40 -12.20
N SER A 11 -7.66 -29.08 -13.03
CA SER A 11 -7.69 -28.86 -14.49
C SER A 11 -8.39 -27.56 -14.90
N ALA A 12 -9.30 -27.05 -14.05
CA ALA A 12 -9.97 -25.77 -14.29
C ALA A 12 -9.28 -24.64 -13.53
N ARG A 13 -9.19 -23.47 -14.17
CA ARG A 13 -8.82 -22.22 -13.48
C ARG A 13 -9.95 -21.83 -12.51
N PRO A 14 -9.63 -21.39 -11.28
CA PRO A 14 -10.65 -20.85 -10.40
C PRO A 14 -11.25 -19.59 -11.02
N PRO A 15 -12.54 -19.32 -10.81
CA PRO A 15 -13.08 -18.00 -11.08
C PRO A 15 -12.30 -16.99 -10.22
N LEU A 16 -11.83 -15.92 -10.85
CA LEU A 16 -11.15 -14.83 -10.18
C LEU A 16 -12.08 -13.63 -10.18
N ASP A 17 -12.08 -12.89 -9.08
CA ASP A 17 -12.71 -11.57 -9.04
C ASP A 17 -11.99 -10.66 -10.02
N ALA A 18 -12.75 -9.84 -10.75
CA ALA A 18 -12.18 -8.88 -11.69
C ALA A 18 -11.26 -7.86 -10.97
N ARG A 19 -11.57 -7.54 -9.71
CA ARG A 19 -10.77 -6.75 -8.78
C ARG A 19 -11.00 -7.24 -7.35
N PRO A 20 -9.99 -7.18 -6.47
CA PRO A 20 -10.13 -7.64 -5.08
C PRO A 20 -11.04 -6.72 -4.24
N LEU A 21 -11.08 -5.42 -4.54
CA LEU A 21 -11.89 -4.42 -3.83
C LEU A 21 -12.47 -3.42 -4.84
N GLU A 22 -13.67 -2.91 -4.58
CA GLU A 22 -14.37 -2.00 -5.49
C GLU A 22 -13.69 -0.63 -5.62
N LYS A 23 -13.16 -0.12 -4.51
CA LYS A 23 -12.51 1.18 -4.40
C LYS A 23 -11.17 1.02 -3.69
N ARG A 24 -10.26 1.94 -4.00
CA ARG A 24 -8.89 1.91 -3.49
C ARG A 24 -8.44 3.34 -3.17
N VAL A 25 -7.73 3.49 -2.06
CA VAL A 25 -7.16 4.75 -1.58
C VAL A 25 -5.66 4.56 -1.47
N GLY A 26 -4.92 5.38 -2.21
CA GLY A 26 -3.48 5.49 -2.10
C GLY A 26 -3.09 6.54 -1.07
N LEU A 27 -2.14 6.23 -0.19
CA LEU A 27 -1.66 7.13 0.84
C LEU A 27 -0.13 7.20 0.83
N ILE A 28 0.40 8.43 0.79
CA ILE A 28 1.84 8.68 1.00
C ILE A 28 1.98 9.33 2.38
N ILE A 29 2.73 8.70 3.27
CA ILE A 29 2.99 9.21 4.62
C ILE A 29 4.49 9.33 4.89
N LEU A 30 4.84 10.08 5.94
CA LEU A 30 6.22 10.14 6.40
C LEU A 30 6.63 8.82 7.07
N ALA A 31 7.90 8.43 6.90
CA ALA A 31 8.46 7.26 7.56
C ALA A 31 8.35 7.32 9.10
N THR A 32 8.30 8.53 9.67
CA THR A 32 8.16 8.80 11.10
C THR A 32 6.72 9.00 11.56
N ASP A 33 5.75 8.98 10.65
CA ASP A 33 4.33 9.02 11.00
C ASP A 33 3.89 7.60 11.39
N HIS A 34 3.49 7.42 12.65
CA HIS A 34 3.01 6.13 13.18
C HIS A 34 1.50 6.11 13.43
N THR A 35 0.77 7.16 13.05
CA THR A 35 -0.67 7.32 13.35
C THR A 35 -1.54 7.28 12.10
N SER A 36 -1.10 7.88 10.99
CA SER A 36 -1.95 8.00 9.79
C SER A 36 -2.34 6.64 9.18
N GLU A 37 -1.41 5.68 9.14
CA GLU A 37 -1.70 4.34 8.60
C GLU A 37 -2.76 3.59 9.43
N PRO A 38 -2.60 3.38 10.76
CA PRO A 38 -3.65 2.73 11.55
C PRO A 38 -4.96 3.51 11.60
N ASP A 39 -4.93 4.85 11.55
CA ASP A 39 -6.15 5.67 11.51
C ASP A 39 -6.92 5.48 10.20
N PHE A 40 -6.24 5.50 9.04
CA PHE A 40 -6.88 5.19 7.76
C PHE A 40 -7.37 3.74 7.71
N GLN A 41 -6.63 2.81 8.30
CA GLN A 41 -7.08 1.41 8.39
C GLN A 41 -8.35 1.28 9.23
N ARG A 42 -8.50 2.08 10.30
CA ARG A 42 -9.69 2.05 11.15
C ARG A 42 -10.87 2.82 10.57
N MET A 43 -10.63 3.95 9.91
CA MET A 43 -11.66 4.92 9.52
C MET A 43 -12.10 4.79 8.07
N VAL A 44 -11.23 4.30 7.17
CA VAL A 44 -11.45 4.31 5.72
C VAL A 44 -11.50 2.90 5.15
N ALA A 45 -10.62 2.00 5.60
CA ALA A 45 -10.60 0.64 5.08
C ALA A 45 -11.90 -0.10 5.40
N SER A 46 -12.38 -0.87 4.42
CA SER A 46 -13.57 -1.70 4.57
C SER A 46 -13.49 -2.91 3.63
N ASP A 47 -14.52 -3.76 3.65
CA ASP A 47 -14.72 -4.84 2.69
C ASP A 47 -14.85 -4.37 1.23
N ARG A 48 -15.05 -3.07 1.00
CA ARG A 48 -15.19 -2.46 -0.33
C ARG A 48 -14.07 -1.48 -0.68
N ILE A 49 -13.29 -1.03 0.32
CA ILE A 49 -12.26 0.01 0.16
C ILE A 49 -10.89 -0.50 0.64
N GLY A 50 -9.95 -0.63 -0.29
CA GLY A 50 -8.55 -0.96 0.02
C GLY A 50 -7.73 0.28 0.30
N VAL A 51 -6.88 0.23 1.33
CA VAL A 51 -5.91 1.30 1.64
C VAL A 51 -4.50 0.79 1.36
N TYR A 52 -3.73 1.53 0.57
CA TYR A 52 -2.37 1.17 0.16
C TYR A 52 -1.41 2.31 0.49
N VAL A 53 -0.39 2.01 1.28
CA VAL A 53 0.47 3.05 1.88
C VAL A 53 1.91 2.92 1.37
N ALA A 54 2.49 4.04 0.94
CA ALA A 54 3.93 4.19 0.74
C ALA A 54 4.50 5.17 1.75
N ARG A 55 5.61 4.81 2.39
CA ARG A 55 6.32 5.67 3.35
C ARG A 55 7.50 6.36 2.67
N ILE A 56 7.63 7.68 2.88
CA ILE A 56 8.73 8.47 2.36
C ILE A 56 9.64 9.00 3.48
N PRO A 57 10.97 9.14 3.25
CA PRO A 57 11.87 9.75 4.22
C PRO A 57 11.45 11.17 4.58
N TYR A 58 11.63 11.53 5.84
CA TYR A 58 11.38 12.88 6.34
C TYR A 58 12.68 13.67 6.46
N ALA A 59 12.75 14.83 5.79
CA ALA A 59 13.92 15.71 5.86
C ALA A 59 13.79 16.72 7.01
N ASN A 60 14.56 16.50 8.09
CA ASN A 60 14.59 17.31 9.32
C ASN A 60 15.87 18.20 9.34
N PRO A 61 15.82 19.49 9.72
CA PRO A 61 14.67 20.29 10.18
C PRO A 61 13.66 20.63 9.09
N THR A 62 12.41 20.90 9.50
CA THR A 62 11.31 21.36 8.64
C THR A 62 11.60 22.77 8.14
N THR A 63 12.45 22.88 7.13
CA THR A 63 12.70 24.14 6.43
C THR A 63 12.09 24.09 5.04
N PRO A 64 11.73 25.24 4.44
CA PRO A 64 11.26 25.27 3.06
C PRO A 64 12.22 24.58 2.09
N GLU A 65 13.52 24.67 2.30
CA GLU A 65 14.55 24.03 1.49
C GLU A 65 14.48 22.50 1.61
N ASN A 66 14.33 21.97 2.82
CA ASN A 66 14.23 20.53 3.05
C ASN A 66 12.90 19.95 2.56
N LEU A 67 11.79 20.69 2.69
CA LEU A 67 10.50 20.30 2.11
C LEU A 67 10.56 20.20 0.58
N ARG A 68 11.25 21.14 -0.10
CA ARG A 68 11.47 21.04 -1.55
C ARG A 68 12.29 19.80 -1.92
N LYS A 69 13.30 19.44 -1.13
CA LYS A 69 14.10 18.21 -1.34
C LYS A 69 13.28 16.93 -1.19
N MET A 70 12.14 16.95 -0.51
CA MET A 70 11.26 15.79 -0.36
C MET A 70 10.37 15.54 -1.60
N GLN A 71 10.26 16.51 -2.52
CA GLN A 71 9.41 16.39 -3.72
C GLN A 71 9.70 15.12 -4.56
N PRO A 72 10.96 14.75 -4.85
CA PRO A 72 11.23 13.52 -5.62
C PRO A 72 10.73 12.25 -4.92
N SER A 73 10.80 12.21 -3.58
CA SER A 73 10.32 11.08 -2.79
C SER A 73 8.80 10.94 -2.86
N LEU A 74 8.05 12.05 -2.97
CA LEU A 74 6.59 11.99 -3.20
C LEU A 74 6.27 11.31 -4.53
N THR A 75 6.94 11.71 -5.61
CA THR A 75 6.75 11.09 -6.93
C THR A 75 7.12 9.61 -6.92
N ALA A 76 8.26 9.27 -6.31
CA ALA A 76 8.70 7.88 -6.19
C ALA A 76 7.72 7.04 -5.35
N GLY A 77 7.22 7.59 -4.23
CA GLY A 77 6.23 6.95 -3.39
C GLY A 77 4.90 6.72 -4.12
N ALA A 78 4.44 7.72 -4.88
CA ALA A 78 3.21 7.61 -5.68
C ALA A 78 3.31 6.50 -6.72
N ALA A 79 4.45 6.39 -7.42
CA ALA A 79 4.67 5.37 -8.45
C ALA A 79 4.63 3.92 -7.91
N LEU A 80 4.82 3.72 -6.60
CA LEU A 80 4.73 2.42 -5.96
C LEU A 80 3.31 2.05 -5.52
N ILE A 81 2.40 3.02 -5.48
CA ILE A 81 1.02 2.79 -5.05
C ILE A 81 0.19 2.41 -6.27
N LEU A 82 -0.15 1.12 -6.36
CA LEU A 82 -1.01 0.57 -7.42
C LEU A 82 -0.49 0.87 -8.84
N PRO A 83 0.72 0.40 -9.20
CA PRO A 83 1.25 0.61 -10.55
C PRO A 83 0.35 -0.06 -11.59
N ASP A 84 0.21 0.60 -12.75
CA ASP A 84 -0.55 0.13 -13.91
C ASP A 84 -2.06 -0.13 -13.68
N GLU A 85 -2.59 0.35 -12.55
CA GLU A 85 -4.03 0.33 -12.21
C GLU A 85 -4.78 1.60 -12.65
#